data_AF-A0A4R7C5M0-F1
#
_entry.id   AF-A0A4R7C5M0-F1
#
_cell.length_a   1.000
_cell.length_b   1.000
_cell.length_c   1.000
_cell.angle_alpha   90.00
_cell.angle_beta   90.00
_cell.angle_gamma   90.00
#
_symmetry.space_group_name_H-M   'P 1'
#
loop_
_entity.id
_entity.type
_entity.pdbx_description
1 polymer ?
#
loop_
_entity_poly.entity_id
_entity_poly.type
_entity_poly.pdbx_seq_one_letter_code
_entity_poly.pdbx_strand_id
1 'polypeptide(L)'
;MPVARAVAPAFLACLLAFGLAACNETQSSVPAPPALPPEVGFITAAEKPVAVVRELPGRVAPTRLAEVRARVTGLVTKRYFEQGSHVNQGDKLYQIDPAPFRAELASQDAEVARAEATLMLARQQAERFHTLLDRQAASKAQYENAYASMKQAEAALAGAKAAQSRARLNLDYATVRAPISGRIGRALLTEGALVDANSAQNLATIQQLDPIYVDITQSVGELRRLRRDLASGELSQIAPDVATVRLIHDDGTLYEHSGRLLFSEVTADPSTGQVTLRVEIPNPSGELFPGMYARARIEQAIDQDAIAVPQQAVQHDLDGQPQLYVVQDDDTVAARPVSLGDVVDGQWIVRDGVKSGDRVVVDGFQRISMGIKVKAVKLEGGRLTLNAPAPASSSDRLAQSETASAPRQEPQTTGSIR
;
A
#
# COMPACT_ATOMS: atom_id res chain seq x y z
N MET A 1 81.14 6.57 6.71
CA MET A 1 82.06 7.13 5.69
C MET A 1 81.21 7.51 4.47
N PRO A 2 81.36 8.67 3.79
CA PRO A 2 82.01 9.96 4.14
C PRO A 2 80.96 11.13 4.29
N VAL A 3 81.18 12.22 5.04
CA VAL A 3 81.92 13.50 4.76
C VAL A 3 81.13 14.39 3.75
N ALA A 4 80.85 15.71 3.88
CA ALA A 4 81.46 16.90 4.52
C ALA A 4 80.34 17.94 4.83
N ARG A 5 80.35 18.87 5.81
CA ARG A 5 81.30 19.93 6.27
C ARG A 5 81.69 21.00 5.23
N ALA A 6 81.08 22.19 5.34
CA ALA A 6 81.62 23.52 4.96
C ALA A 6 80.82 24.59 5.75
N VAL A 7 81.33 25.10 6.88
CA VAL A 7 82.25 26.23 7.07
C VAL A 7 81.65 27.58 6.62
N ALA A 8 81.35 28.42 7.62
CA ALA A 8 80.97 29.83 7.51
C ALA A 8 82.10 30.69 6.91
N PRO A 9 81.80 31.94 6.51
CA PRO A 9 82.28 33.01 7.39
C PRO A 9 81.28 34.16 7.53
N ALA A 10 80.94 34.45 8.79
CA ALA A 10 80.49 35.76 9.23
C ALA A 10 81.72 36.69 9.27
N PHE A 11 81.85 37.63 8.33
CA PHE A 11 82.60 38.88 8.49
C PHE A 11 82.42 39.77 7.24
N LEU A 12 81.20 40.29 7.04
CA LEU A 12 81.00 41.54 6.30
C LEU A 12 79.76 42.29 6.83
N ALA A 13 79.59 42.23 8.15
CA ALA A 13 78.76 43.15 8.92
C ALA A 13 79.56 44.45 9.11
N CYS A 14 79.50 45.37 8.15
CA CYS A 14 79.77 46.80 8.40
C CYS A 14 79.44 47.78 7.26
N LEU A 15 78.78 47.37 6.17
CA LEU A 15 78.58 48.29 5.03
C LEU A 15 77.28 48.14 4.22
N LEU A 16 76.22 47.62 4.84
CA LEU A 16 74.88 47.56 4.21
C LEU A 16 73.75 48.04 5.15
N ALA A 17 74.06 48.98 6.04
CA ALA A 17 73.12 49.60 6.98
C ALA A 17 72.64 51.00 6.55
N PHE A 18 72.61 51.30 5.25
CA PHE A 18 72.27 52.64 4.72
C PHE A 18 71.25 52.65 3.56
N GLY A 19 70.38 51.63 3.47
CA GLY A 19 69.40 51.49 2.38
C GLY A 19 67.91 51.53 2.78
N LEU A 20 67.55 52.09 3.94
CA LEU A 20 66.17 52.06 4.48
C LEU A 20 65.48 53.43 4.62
N ALA A 21 65.90 54.44 3.85
CA ALA A 21 65.24 55.76 3.89
C ALA A 21 65.06 56.35 2.49
N ALA A 22 64.16 55.79 1.67
CA ALA A 22 63.50 56.48 0.56
C ALA A 22 62.44 55.57 -0.11
N CYS A 23 61.19 55.67 0.34
CA CYS A 23 59.94 55.57 -0.46
C CYS A 23 58.75 55.59 0.52
N ASN A 24 58.44 56.78 1.03
CA ASN A 24 57.18 57.04 1.73
C ASN A 24 56.21 57.61 0.70
N GLU A 25 55.52 56.73 -0.03
CA GLU A 25 54.35 57.10 -0.81
C GLU A 25 53.13 56.95 0.09
N THR A 26 52.74 58.04 0.74
CA THR A 26 51.47 58.18 1.46
C THR A 26 50.32 58.03 0.47
N GLN A 27 49.93 56.78 0.20
CA GLN A 27 48.63 56.47 -0.37
C GLN A 27 47.57 56.86 0.66
N SER A 28 47.01 58.04 0.44
CA SER A 28 45.81 58.49 1.13
C SER A 28 44.71 57.46 0.86
N SER A 29 44.28 56.75 1.91
CA SER A 29 43.08 55.95 1.86
C SER A 29 41.90 56.88 1.64
N VAL A 30 41.37 56.88 0.42
CA VAL A 30 40.06 57.44 0.13
C VAL A 30 39.06 56.78 1.10
N PRO A 31 38.24 57.53 1.84
CA PRO A 31 37.15 56.93 2.61
C PRO A 31 36.26 56.19 1.61
N ALA A 32 36.18 54.87 1.73
CA ALA A 32 35.23 54.10 0.96
C ALA A 32 33.83 54.71 1.18
N PRO A 33 33.02 54.90 0.13
CA PRO A 33 31.63 55.31 0.31
C PRO A 33 30.95 54.35 1.29
N PRO A 34 30.04 54.82 2.16
CA PRO A 34 29.35 53.96 3.11
C PRO A 34 28.75 52.80 2.34
N ALA A 35 29.22 51.58 2.63
CA ALA A 35 28.78 50.39 1.93
C ALA A 35 27.26 50.33 2.05
N LEU A 36 26.54 50.47 0.93
CA LEU A 36 25.10 50.28 0.95
C LEU A 36 24.84 48.88 1.52
N PRO A 37 23.89 48.75 2.48
CA PRO A 37 23.61 47.46 3.08
C PRO A 37 23.26 46.46 1.98
N PRO A 38 23.88 45.26 1.99
CA PRO A 38 23.65 44.28 0.95
C PRO A 38 22.17 43.91 0.89
N GLU A 39 21.66 43.78 -0.34
CA GLU A 39 20.27 43.39 -0.56
C GLU A 39 20.12 41.87 -0.40
N VAL A 40 19.10 41.46 0.35
CA VAL A 40 18.74 40.05 0.54
C VAL A 40 17.28 39.82 0.21
N GLY A 41 17.01 38.70 -0.44
CA GLY A 41 15.65 38.25 -0.71
C GLY A 41 15.12 37.47 0.49
N PHE A 42 13.97 37.85 1.04
CA PHE A 42 13.32 37.13 2.12
C PHE A 42 11.89 36.71 1.78
N ILE A 43 11.42 35.65 2.41
CA ILE A 43 10.01 35.25 2.46
C ILE A 43 9.51 35.38 3.89
N THR A 44 8.21 35.65 4.04
CA THR A 44 7.56 35.59 5.35
C THR A 44 7.14 34.15 5.60
N ALA A 45 7.60 33.57 6.72
CA ALA A 45 7.14 32.29 7.20
C ALA A 45 5.62 32.38 7.48
N ALA A 46 4.84 31.49 6.90
CA ALA A 46 3.40 31.41 7.12
C ALA A 46 3.03 29.95 7.37
N GLU A 47 2.17 29.75 8.37
CA GLU A 47 1.56 28.46 8.67
C GLU A 47 0.64 28.05 7.52
N LYS A 48 0.77 26.80 7.08
CA LYS A 48 -0.11 26.22 6.07
C LYS A 48 -0.42 24.79 6.47
N PRO A 49 -1.68 24.33 6.31
CA PRO A 49 -2.02 22.96 6.58
C PRO A 49 -1.29 22.05 5.59
N VAL A 50 -0.46 21.13 6.11
CA VAL A 50 0.28 20.16 5.31
C VAL A 50 -0.12 18.75 5.74
N ALA A 51 -0.48 17.91 4.76
CA ALA A 51 -0.77 16.50 5.03
C ALA A 51 0.54 15.76 5.32
N VAL A 52 0.57 15.06 6.45
CA VAL A 52 1.65 14.13 6.80
C VAL A 52 1.40 12.84 6.02
N VAL A 53 2.05 12.75 4.86
CA VAL A 53 2.00 11.58 4.00
C VAL A 53 3.17 10.67 4.31
N ARG A 54 2.94 9.36 4.49
CA ARG A 54 3.98 8.34 4.59
C ARG A 54 3.82 7.31 3.48
N GLU A 55 4.95 6.88 2.93
CA GLU A 55 5.02 5.72 2.06
C GLU A 55 5.47 4.53 2.89
N LEU A 56 4.63 3.51 2.98
CA LEU A 56 4.89 2.31 3.74
C LEU A 56 4.92 1.09 2.83
N PRO A 57 5.82 0.13 3.09
CA PRO A 57 5.85 -1.12 2.35
C PRO A 57 4.66 -2.01 2.75
N GLY A 58 4.15 -2.76 1.79
CA GLY A 58 3.09 -3.72 2.03
C GLY A 58 3.10 -4.88 1.04
N ARG A 59 2.22 -5.85 1.29
CA ARG A 59 1.98 -6.99 0.40
C ARG A 59 0.51 -7.15 0.12
N VAL A 60 0.19 -7.45 -1.13
CA VAL A 60 -1.16 -7.72 -1.56
C VAL A 60 -1.57 -9.11 -1.08
N ALA A 61 -2.77 -9.23 -0.50
CA ALA A 61 -3.35 -10.46 0.01
C ALA A 61 -4.79 -10.64 -0.51
N PRO A 62 -5.25 -11.87 -0.78
CA PRO A 62 -6.61 -12.08 -1.24
C PRO A 62 -7.59 -11.86 -0.09
N THR A 63 -8.77 -11.32 -0.39
CA THR A 63 -9.80 -11.07 0.63
C THR A 63 -10.33 -12.36 1.24
N ARG A 64 -10.49 -13.38 0.40
CA ARG A 64 -10.82 -14.73 0.83
C ARG A 64 -9.93 -15.72 0.09
N LEU A 65 -9.38 -16.66 0.85
CA LEU A 65 -8.63 -17.80 0.35
C LEU A 65 -9.41 -19.06 0.72
N ALA A 66 -9.84 -19.83 -0.27
CA ALA A 66 -10.46 -21.12 -0.05
C ALA A 66 -9.66 -22.23 -0.71
N GLU A 67 -9.20 -23.15 0.12
CA GLU A 67 -8.53 -24.37 -0.31
C GLU A 67 -9.59 -25.46 -0.54
N VAL A 68 -9.75 -25.86 -1.80
CA VAL A 68 -10.72 -26.88 -2.18
C VAL A 68 -10.13 -28.26 -1.86
N ARG A 69 -10.77 -28.99 -0.95
CA ARG A 69 -10.36 -30.33 -0.52
C ARG A 69 -11.45 -31.36 -0.75
N ALA A 70 -11.06 -32.60 -1.01
CA ALA A 70 -11.99 -33.72 -1.09
C ALA A 70 -12.48 -34.09 0.32
N ARG A 71 -13.79 -34.35 0.46
CA ARG A 71 -14.38 -34.84 1.72
C ARG A 71 -14.63 -36.35 1.70
N VAL A 72 -14.48 -36.97 0.53
CA VAL A 72 -14.65 -38.40 0.30
C VAL A 72 -13.49 -38.92 -0.54
N THR A 73 -13.11 -40.17 -0.30
CA THR A 73 -12.01 -40.84 -0.99
C THR A 73 -12.51 -41.47 -2.28
N GLY A 74 -11.77 -41.33 -3.38
CA GLY A 74 -12.13 -41.93 -4.66
C GLY A 74 -11.32 -41.39 -5.84
N LEU A 75 -11.57 -41.93 -7.03
CA LEU A 75 -10.89 -41.52 -8.25
C LEU A 75 -11.51 -40.23 -8.81
N VAL A 76 -10.69 -39.26 -9.20
CA VAL A 76 -11.16 -38.09 -9.94
C VAL A 76 -11.49 -38.50 -11.38
N THR A 77 -12.76 -38.48 -11.75
CA THR A 77 -13.24 -38.86 -13.07
C THR A 77 -13.17 -37.71 -14.07
N LYS A 78 -13.47 -36.49 -13.63
CA LYS A 78 -13.55 -35.32 -14.52
C LYS A 78 -13.29 -34.00 -13.79
N ARG A 79 -12.62 -33.06 -14.47
CA ARG A 79 -12.49 -31.65 -14.07
C ARG A 79 -13.45 -30.78 -14.90
N TYR A 80 -14.13 -29.84 -14.27
CA TYR A 80 -15.17 -29.01 -14.88
C TYR A 80 -14.81 -27.55 -15.10
N PHE A 81 -13.63 -27.11 -14.63
CA PHE A 81 -13.18 -25.73 -14.75
C PHE A 81 -11.92 -25.62 -15.61
N GLU A 82 -11.72 -24.43 -16.18
CA GLU A 82 -10.49 -24.02 -16.82
C GLU A 82 -9.56 -23.39 -15.77
N GLN A 83 -8.28 -23.76 -15.78
CA GLN A 83 -7.33 -23.25 -14.80
C GLN A 83 -7.14 -21.75 -14.99
N GLY A 84 -7.22 -20.97 -13.90
CA GLY A 84 -7.12 -19.51 -13.97
C GLY A 84 -8.42 -18.80 -14.35
N SER A 85 -9.54 -19.51 -14.54
CA SER A 85 -10.84 -18.89 -14.82
C SER A 85 -11.48 -18.30 -13.55
N HIS A 86 -12.51 -17.49 -13.74
CA HIS A 86 -13.42 -17.15 -12.65
C HIS A 86 -14.40 -18.31 -12.41
N VAL A 87 -14.74 -18.58 -11.16
CA VAL A 87 -15.74 -19.56 -10.74
C VAL A 87 -16.68 -18.93 -9.72
N ASN A 88 -17.96 -19.31 -9.77
CA ASN A 88 -18.95 -18.88 -8.80
C ASN A 88 -19.07 -19.90 -7.67
N GLN A 89 -19.50 -19.43 -6.50
CA GLN A 89 -19.85 -20.31 -5.39
C GLN A 89 -20.90 -21.35 -5.82
N GLY A 90 -20.63 -22.62 -5.52
CA GLY A 90 -21.49 -23.75 -5.88
C GLY A 90 -21.19 -24.42 -7.21
N ASP A 91 -20.35 -23.81 -8.06
CA ASP A 91 -19.94 -24.39 -9.34
C ASP A 91 -19.23 -25.73 -9.13
N LYS A 92 -19.49 -26.68 -10.03
CA LYS A 92 -18.84 -27.99 -10.00
C LYS A 92 -17.39 -27.83 -10.45
N LEU A 93 -16.46 -28.36 -9.66
CA LEU A 93 -15.03 -28.28 -9.94
C LEU A 93 -14.46 -29.63 -10.36
N TYR A 94 -14.74 -30.65 -9.56
CA TYR A 94 -14.29 -32.02 -9.79
C TYR A 94 -15.43 -33.01 -9.55
N GLN A 95 -15.42 -34.10 -10.30
CA GLN A 95 -16.26 -35.27 -10.02
C GLN A 95 -15.38 -36.42 -9.57
N ILE A 96 -15.56 -36.84 -8.32
CA ILE A 96 -15.06 -38.10 -7.79
C ILE A 96 -16.03 -39.19 -8.24
N ASP A 97 -15.52 -40.39 -8.54
CA ASP A 97 -16.32 -41.52 -8.99
C ASP A 97 -17.54 -41.75 -8.07
N PRO A 98 -18.77 -41.50 -8.56
CA PRO A 98 -19.96 -41.61 -7.75
C PRO A 98 -20.44 -43.06 -7.62
N ALA A 99 -19.89 -44.03 -8.38
CA ALA A 99 -20.44 -45.38 -8.46
C ALA A 99 -20.48 -46.09 -7.09
N PRO A 100 -19.42 -46.08 -6.26
CA PRO A 100 -19.47 -46.69 -4.92
C PRO A 100 -20.50 -46.02 -4.01
N PHE A 101 -20.60 -44.68 -4.06
CA PHE A 101 -21.54 -43.92 -3.23
C PHE A 101 -23.01 -44.12 -3.64
N ARG A 102 -23.27 -44.30 -4.95
CA ARG A 102 -24.61 -44.65 -5.44
C ARG A 102 -25.03 -46.05 -5.01
N ALA A 103 -24.11 -47.02 -5.06
CA ALA A 103 -24.37 -48.38 -4.60
C ALA A 103 -24.67 -48.40 -3.08
N GLU A 104 -23.90 -47.65 -2.30
CA GLU A 104 -24.13 -47.50 -0.86
C GLU A 104 -25.48 -46.85 -0.56
N LEU A 105 -25.84 -45.76 -1.26
CA LEU A 105 -27.15 -45.12 -1.09
C LEU A 105 -28.29 -46.09 -1.41
N ALA A 106 -28.18 -46.87 -2.50
CA ALA A 106 -29.18 -47.87 -2.86
C ALA A 106 -29.32 -48.98 -1.79
N SER A 107 -28.23 -49.38 -1.15
CA SER A 107 -28.25 -50.32 -0.01
C SER A 107 -29.01 -49.73 1.18
N GLN A 108 -28.72 -48.48 1.54
CA GLN A 108 -29.41 -47.80 2.65
C GLN A 108 -30.89 -47.52 2.35
N ASP A 109 -31.25 -47.25 1.09
CA ASP A 109 -32.64 -47.12 0.66
C ASP A 109 -33.42 -48.43 0.87
N ALA A 110 -32.81 -49.57 0.57
CA ALA A 110 -33.40 -50.89 0.83
C ALA A 110 -33.58 -51.18 2.34
N GLU A 111 -32.61 -50.76 3.16
CA GLU A 111 -32.71 -50.88 4.63
C GLU A 111 -33.82 -50.01 5.22
N VAL A 112 -34.02 -48.80 4.71
CA VAL A 112 -35.18 -47.96 5.07
C VAL A 112 -36.47 -48.68 4.72
N ALA A 113 -36.61 -49.20 3.49
CA ALA A 113 -37.81 -49.93 3.07
C ALA A 113 -38.10 -51.15 3.96
N ARG A 114 -37.06 -51.90 4.36
CA ARG A 114 -37.17 -53.03 5.30
C ARG A 114 -37.65 -52.59 6.68
N ALA A 115 -37.11 -51.50 7.21
CA ALA A 115 -37.52 -50.94 8.50
C ALA A 115 -38.95 -50.39 8.46
N GLU A 116 -39.37 -49.78 7.35
CA GLU A 116 -40.75 -49.29 7.15
C GLU A 116 -41.75 -50.45 7.13
N ALA A 117 -41.44 -51.54 6.43
CA ALA A 117 -42.27 -52.75 6.44
C ALA A 117 -42.38 -53.37 7.84
N THR A 118 -41.28 -53.38 8.61
CA THR A 118 -41.25 -53.89 9.99
C THR A 118 -42.10 -53.02 10.92
N LEU A 119 -41.99 -51.68 10.82
CA LEU A 119 -42.81 -50.75 11.58
C LEU A 119 -44.29 -50.87 11.22
N MET A 120 -44.63 -51.05 9.94
CA MET A 120 -46.01 -51.26 9.50
C MET A 120 -46.63 -52.47 10.21
N LEU A 121 -45.94 -53.61 10.22
CA LEU A 121 -46.40 -54.83 10.89
C LEU A 121 -46.54 -54.61 12.41
N ALA A 122 -45.52 -54.03 13.05
CA ALA A 122 -45.53 -53.78 14.49
C ALA A 122 -46.66 -52.81 14.91
N ARG A 123 -46.90 -51.76 14.11
CA ARG A 123 -48.00 -50.82 14.32
C ARG A 123 -49.36 -51.53 14.20
N GLN A 124 -49.58 -52.31 13.15
CA GLN A 124 -50.83 -53.07 12.99
C GLN A 124 -51.08 -54.04 14.16
N GLN A 125 -50.02 -54.66 14.68
CA GLN A 125 -50.13 -55.56 15.83
C GLN A 125 -50.45 -54.82 17.13
N ALA A 126 -49.83 -53.66 17.37
CA ALA A 126 -50.13 -52.80 18.52
C ALA A 126 -51.57 -52.30 18.49
N GLU A 127 -52.05 -51.81 17.33
CA GLU A 127 -53.45 -51.37 17.15
C GLU A 127 -54.46 -52.51 17.36
N ARG A 128 -54.13 -53.72 16.87
CA ARG A 128 -54.96 -54.90 17.08
C ARG A 128 -55.06 -55.26 18.56
N PHE A 129 -53.94 -55.29 19.28
CA PHE A 129 -53.95 -55.58 20.72
C PHE A 129 -54.60 -54.47 21.55
N HIS A 130 -54.51 -53.21 21.12
CA HIS A 130 -55.24 -52.12 21.73
C HIS A 130 -56.76 -52.35 21.66
N THR A 131 -57.26 -52.65 20.45
CA THR A 131 -58.68 -52.95 20.23
C THR A 131 -59.15 -54.18 21.01
N LEU A 132 -58.32 -55.22 21.13
CA LEU A 132 -58.64 -56.41 21.91
C LEU A 132 -58.62 -56.15 23.41
N LEU A 133 -57.73 -55.29 23.91
CA LEU A 133 -57.69 -54.88 25.31
C LEU A 133 -58.96 -54.12 25.70
N ASP A 134 -59.42 -53.20 24.84
CA ASP A 134 -60.66 -52.44 25.05
C ASP A 134 -61.90 -53.35 25.13
N ARG A 135 -61.86 -54.47 24.40
CA ARG A 135 -62.89 -55.52 24.44
C ARG A 135 -62.64 -56.60 25.49
N GLN A 136 -61.66 -56.42 26.37
CA GLN A 136 -61.24 -57.37 27.41
C GLN A 136 -60.87 -58.77 26.86
N ALA A 137 -60.46 -58.86 25.60
CA ALA A 137 -60.09 -60.07 24.88
C ALA A 137 -58.56 -60.32 24.81
N ALA A 138 -57.75 -59.38 25.32
CA ALA A 138 -56.30 -59.50 25.45
C ALA A 138 -55.83 -58.94 26.81
N SER A 139 -54.67 -59.39 27.30
CA SER A 139 -54.11 -58.89 28.55
C SER A 139 -53.35 -57.59 28.36
N LYS A 140 -53.27 -56.76 29.41
CA LYS A 140 -52.50 -55.51 29.39
C LYS A 140 -51.03 -55.74 29.01
N ALA A 141 -50.43 -56.81 29.52
CA ALA A 141 -49.05 -57.19 29.20
C ALA A 141 -48.84 -57.49 27.71
N GLN A 142 -49.82 -58.11 27.02
CA GLN A 142 -49.73 -58.37 25.59
C GLN A 142 -49.74 -57.07 24.77
N TYR A 143 -50.59 -56.11 25.14
CA TYR A 143 -50.60 -54.79 24.54
C TYR A 143 -49.29 -54.02 24.81
N GLU A 144 -48.84 -53.97 26.06
CA GLU A 144 -47.60 -53.27 26.43
C GLU A 144 -46.39 -53.83 25.67
N ASN A 145 -46.31 -55.15 25.49
CA ASN A 145 -45.27 -55.79 24.67
C ASN A 145 -45.36 -55.37 23.19
N ALA A 146 -46.55 -55.39 22.60
CA ALA A 146 -46.75 -54.99 21.20
C ALA A 146 -46.46 -53.50 20.98
N TYR A 147 -46.86 -52.65 21.92
CA TYR A 147 -46.56 -51.22 21.91
C TYR A 147 -45.05 -50.96 22.02
N ALA A 148 -44.36 -51.67 22.91
CA ALA A 148 -42.90 -51.60 23.03
C ALA A 148 -42.21 -52.05 21.72
N SER A 149 -42.66 -53.13 21.09
CA SER A 149 -42.15 -53.58 19.78
C SER A 149 -42.40 -52.55 18.67
N MET A 150 -43.56 -51.89 18.65
CA MET A 150 -43.82 -50.77 17.73
C MET A 150 -42.82 -49.64 17.95
N LYS A 151 -42.57 -49.25 19.21
CA LYS A 151 -41.61 -48.19 19.54
C LYS A 151 -40.17 -48.57 19.18
N GLN A 152 -39.78 -49.83 19.33
CA GLN A 152 -38.49 -50.34 18.86
C GLN A 152 -38.37 -50.27 17.33
N ALA A 153 -39.40 -50.67 16.59
CA ALA A 153 -39.40 -50.58 15.13
C ALA A 153 -39.38 -49.12 14.63
N GLU A 154 -40.05 -48.20 15.34
CA GLU A 154 -40.02 -46.77 15.07
C GLU A 154 -38.60 -46.21 15.25
N ALA A 155 -37.90 -46.58 16.32
CA ALA A 155 -36.51 -46.22 16.54
C ALA A 155 -35.57 -46.82 15.49
N ALA A 156 -35.79 -48.06 15.07
CA ALA A 156 -35.02 -48.72 14.02
C ALA A 156 -35.18 -48.01 12.67
N LEU A 157 -36.40 -47.59 12.33
CA LEU A 157 -36.66 -46.79 11.13
C LEU A 157 -35.95 -45.44 11.18
N ALA A 158 -35.98 -44.76 12.31
CA ALA A 158 -35.26 -43.51 12.50
C ALA A 158 -33.74 -43.69 12.29
N GLY A 159 -33.16 -44.77 12.82
CA GLY A 159 -31.76 -45.14 12.60
C GLY A 159 -31.42 -45.40 11.13
N ALA A 160 -32.27 -46.16 10.41
CA ALA A 160 -32.10 -46.41 8.98
C ALA A 160 -32.17 -45.12 8.15
N LYS A 161 -33.10 -44.22 8.46
CA LYS A 161 -33.21 -42.91 7.79
C LYS A 161 -31.97 -42.04 8.02
N ALA A 162 -31.39 -42.07 9.22
CA ALA A 162 -30.13 -41.37 9.50
C ALA A 162 -28.96 -41.94 8.67
N ALA A 163 -28.87 -43.27 8.54
CA ALA A 163 -27.85 -43.92 7.70
C ALA A 163 -28.02 -43.58 6.21
N GLN A 164 -29.25 -43.60 5.69
CA GLN A 164 -29.59 -43.15 4.33
C GLN A 164 -29.16 -41.69 4.10
N SER A 165 -29.47 -40.79 5.03
CA SER A 165 -29.08 -39.38 4.91
C SER A 165 -27.56 -39.21 4.87
N ARG A 166 -26.80 -40.00 5.64
CA ARG A 166 -25.34 -40.00 5.60
C ARG A 166 -24.80 -40.50 4.25
N ALA A 167 -25.37 -41.57 3.71
CA ALA A 167 -24.98 -42.09 2.39
C ALA A 167 -25.26 -41.07 1.27
N ARG A 168 -26.41 -40.38 1.33
CA ARG A 168 -26.74 -39.28 0.40
C ARG A 168 -25.74 -38.14 0.48
N LEU A 169 -25.36 -37.72 1.69
CA LEU A 169 -24.37 -36.66 1.87
C LEU A 169 -23.00 -37.03 1.29
N ASN A 170 -22.58 -38.30 1.45
CA ASN A 170 -21.33 -38.79 0.84
C ASN A 170 -21.39 -38.77 -0.69
N LEU A 171 -22.55 -39.12 -1.28
CA LEU A 171 -22.76 -39.01 -2.73
C LEU A 171 -22.70 -37.56 -3.20
N ASP A 172 -23.27 -36.61 -2.45
CA ASP A 172 -23.20 -35.19 -2.76
C ASP A 172 -21.75 -34.67 -2.70
N TYR A 173 -20.97 -35.14 -1.73
CA TYR A 173 -19.53 -34.84 -1.62
C TYR A 173 -18.67 -35.43 -2.72
N ALA A 174 -19.16 -36.42 -3.46
CA ALA A 174 -18.47 -36.92 -4.66
C ALA A 174 -18.44 -35.85 -5.78
N THR A 175 -19.34 -34.86 -5.77
CA THR A 175 -19.24 -33.68 -6.62
C THR A 175 -18.63 -32.53 -5.82
N VAL A 176 -17.34 -32.27 -6.03
CA VAL A 176 -16.63 -31.19 -5.35
C VAL A 176 -17.05 -29.85 -5.96
N ARG A 177 -17.53 -28.94 -5.13
CA ARG A 177 -18.03 -27.61 -5.52
C ARG A 177 -17.18 -26.47 -4.96
N ALA A 178 -17.23 -25.33 -5.62
CA ALA A 178 -16.56 -24.12 -5.17
C ALA A 178 -17.22 -23.59 -3.86
N PRO A 179 -16.47 -23.45 -2.75
CA PRO A 179 -17.02 -22.92 -1.50
C PRO A 179 -17.22 -21.39 -1.52
N ILE A 180 -16.49 -20.67 -2.38
CA ILE A 180 -16.57 -19.22 -2.58
C ILE A 180 -16.47 -18.90 -4.08
N SER A 181 -16.97 -17.72 -4.48
CA SER A 181 -16.70 -17.15 -5.80
C SER A 181 -15.31 -16.53 -5.84
N GLY A 182 -14.63 -16.63 -6.98
CA GLY A 182 -13.30 -16.05 -7.15
C GLY A 182 -12.56 -16.64 -8.34
N ARG A 183 -11.27 -16.32 -8.42
CA ARG A 183 -10.39 -16.89 -9.45
C ARG A 183 -9.82 -18.21 -8.95
N ILE A 184 -10.01 -19.27 -9.74
CA ILE A 184 -9.45 -20.58 -9.41
C ILE A 184 -8.02 -20.70 -9.93
N GLY A 185 -7.12 -21.20 -9.10
CA GLY A 185 -5.72 -21.42 -9.45
C GLY A 185 -5.51 -22.63 -10.35
N ARG A 186 -4.26 -23.11 -10.37
CA ARG A 186 -3.90 -24.35 -11.06
C ARG A 186 -4.57 -25.56 -10.41
N ALA A 187 -4.86 -26.56 -11.24
CA ALA A 187 -5.28 -27.88 -10.79
C ALA A 187 -4.04 -28.63 -10.29
N LEU A 188 -4.04 -28.99 -9.00
CA LEU A 188 -2.93 -29.76 -8.42
C LEU A 188 -3.03 -31.26 -8.73
N LEU A 189 -4.22 -31.71 -9.12
CA LEU A 189 -4.53 -33.09 -9.49
C LEU A 189 -5.23 -33.11 -10.86
N THR A 190 -4.92 -34.17 -11.62
CA THR A 190 -5.49 -34.44 -12.93
C THR A 190 -6.60 -35.49 -12.84
N GLU A 191 -7.34 -35.66 -13.93
CA GLU A 191 -8.26 -36.78 -14.09
C GLU A 191 -7.49 -38.11 -13.99
N GLY A 192 -8.10 -39.10 -13.35
CA GLY A 192 -7.48 -40.38 -13.03
C GLY A 192 -6.65 -40.40 -11.74
N ALA A 193 -6.51 -39.27 -11.03
CA ALA A 193 -5.83 -39.26 -9.74
C ALA A 193 -6.74 -39.79 -8.61
N LEU A 194 -6.17 -40.57 -7.69
CA LEU A 194 -6.86 -40.99 -6.46
C LEU A 194 -6.77 -39.88 -5.42
N VAL A 195 -7.91 -39.45 -4.88
CA VAL A 195 -7.97 -38.49 -3.77
C VAL A 195 -8.36 -39.20 -2.48
N ASP A 196 -7.76 -38.77 -1.38
CA ASP A 196 -8.07 -39.25 -0.03
C ASP A 196 -8.71 -38.12 0.79
N ALA A 197 -9.83 -38.41 1.44
CA ALA A 197 -10.55 -37.50 2.33
C ALA A 197 -9.72 -37.04 3.54
N ASN A 198 -8.75 -37.83 3.97
CA ASN A 198 -7.92 -37.52 5.15
C ASN A 198 -6.59 -36.81 4.79
N SER A 199 -6.35 -36.57 3.50
CA SER A 199 -5.11 -35.92 3.05
C SER A 199 -5.16 -34.40 3.28
N ALA A 200 -4.02 -33.81 3.63
CA ALA A 200 -3.83 -32.36 3.67
C ALA A 200 -3.69 -31.74 2.26
N GLN A 201 -3.76 -32.55 1.20
CA GLN A 201 -3.55 -32.10 -0.17
C GLN A 201 -4.78 -31.35 -0.71
N ASN A 202 -4.54 -30.15 -1.22
CA ASN A 202 -5.56 -29.33 -1.88
C ASN A 202 -5.74 -29.78 -3.34
N LEU A 203 -6.97 -29.77 -3.84
CA LEU A 203 -7.29 -30.04 -5.24
C LEU A 203 -7.04 -28.80 -6.11
N ALA A 204 -7.50 -27.66 -5.61
CA ALA A 204 -7.36 -26.35 -6.20
C ALA A 204 -7.48 -25.27 -5.11
N THR A 205 -7.04 -24.06 -5.42
CA THR A 205 -7.18 -22.90 -4.54
C THR A 205 -8.03 -21.86 -5.25
N ILE A 206 -9.03 -21.31 -4.56
CA ILE A 206 -9.86 -20.23 -5.07
C ILE A 206 -9.54 -18.97 -4.25
N GLN A 207 -9.27 -17.88 -4.95
CA GLN A 207 -8.94 -16.59 -4.36
C GLN A 207 -9.96 -15.56 -4.81
N GLN A 208 -10.57 -14.87 -3.85
CA GLN A 208 -11.36 -13.68 -4.16
C GLN A 208 -10.41 -12.50 -4.32
N LEU A 209 -10.41 -11.92 -5.53
CA LEU A 209 -9.50 -10.84 -5.93
C LEU A 209 -10.13 -9.45 -5.88
N ASP A 210 -11.46 -9.36 -5.78
CA ASP A 210 -12.19 -8.09 -5.69
C ASP A 210 -13.23 -8.16 -4.55
N PRO A 211 -13.18 -7.24 -3.57
CA PRO A 211 -12.03 -6.35 -3.28
C PRO A 211 -10.78 -7.17 -2.90
N ILE A 212 -9.63 -6.52 -2.80
CA ILE A 212 -8.36 -7.13 -2.36
C ILE A 212 -7.82 -6.46 -1.10
N TYR A 213 -7.03 -7.19 -0.32
CA TYR A 213 -6.34 -6.62 0.84
C TYR A 213 -4.90 -6.25 0.51
N VAL A 214 -4.41 -5.22 1.20
CA VAL A 214 -2.99 -4.89 1.27
C VAL A 214 -2.59 -4.79 2.72
N ASP A 215 -1.67 -5.67 3.11
CA ASP A 215 -1.11 -5.75 4.44
C ASP A 215 0.16 -4.90 4.47
N ILE A 216 0.07 -3.74 5.11
CA ILE A 216 1.12 -2.73 5.20
C ILE A 216 1.80 -2.87 6.55
N THR A 217 3.13 -2.78 6.61
CA THR A 217 3.84 -2.84 7.89
C THR A 217 4.36 -1.48 8.32
N GLN A 218 4.22 -1.18 9.61
CA GLN A 218 4.71 0.07 10.22
C GLN A 218 5.46 -0.22 11.53
N SER A 219 6.51 0.53 11.83
CA SER A 219 7.23 0.41 13.09
C SER A 219 6.36 0.81 14.29
N VAL A 220 6.43 0.03 15.38
CA VAL A 220 5.77 0.38 16.66
C VAL A 220 6.29 1.72 17.20
N GLY A 221 7.57 2.05 16.96
CA GLY A 221 8.16 3.32 17.38
C GLY A 221 7.50 4.51 16.68
N GLU A 222 7.33 4.41 15.37
CA GLU A 222 6.70 5.44 14.54
C GLU A 222 5.21 5.58 14.87
N LEU A 223 4.50 4.46 15.03
CA LEU A 223 3.09 4.48 15.41
C LEU A 223 2.88 5.11 16.81
N ARG A 224 3.79 4.84 17.76
CA ARG A 224 3.74 5.50 19.08
C ARG A 224 4.03 6.99 19.00
N ARG A 225 4.92 7.42 18.10
CA ARG A 225 5.18 8.85 17.84
C ARG A 225 3.92 9.50 17.26
N LEU A 226 3.37 8.95 16.18
CA LEU A 226 2.12 9.43 15.58
C LEU A 226 0.98 9.56 16.60
N ARG A 227 0.79 8.56 17.47
CA ARG A 227 -0.23 8.62 18.53
C ARG A 227 0.04 9.71 19.56
N ARG A 228 1.30 9.98 19.87
CA ARG A 228 1.68 11.07 20.80
C ARG A 228 1.40 12.43 20.17
N ASP A 229 1.78 12.61 18.92
CA ASP A 229 1.64 13.88 18.19
C ASP A 229 0.15 14.20 17.93
N LEU A 230 -0.68 13.18 17.69
CA LEU A 230 -2.14 13.31 17.64
C LEU A 230 -2.74 13.64 19.02
N ALA A 231 -2.21 13.07 20.10
CA ALA A 231 -2.71 13.32 21.46
C ALA A 231 -2.26 14.67 22.03
N SER A 232 -1.10 15.19 21.61
CA SER A 232 -0.61 16.52 21.97
C SER A 232 -1.32 17.63 21.19
N GLY A 233 -2.00 17.30 20.08
CA GLY A 233 -2.64 18.25 19.19
C GLY A 233 -1.69 18.88 18.17
N GLU A 234 -0.42 18.46 18.13
CA GLU A 234 0.56 18.85 17.09
C GLU A 234 0.10 18.36 15.72
N LEU A 235 -0.55 17.19 15.69
CA LEU A 235 -1.18 16.63 14.50
C LEU A 235 -2.69 16.54 14.69
N SER A 236 -3.42 16.87 13.62
CA SER A 236 -4.87 16.69 13.55
C SER A 236 -5.22 15.40 12.83
N GLN A 237 -6.15 14.64 13.42
CA GLN A 237 -6.64 13.40 12.84
C GLN A 237 -7.42 13.68 11.55
N ILE A 238 -7.03 13.01 10.46
CA ILE A 238 -7.88 12.92 9.25
C ILE A 238 -9.09 12.09 9.65
N ALA A 239 -10.29 12.61 9.40
CA ALA A 239 -11.60 12.13 9.89
C ALA A 239 -11.66 10.68 10.41
N PRO A 240 -12.33 10.43 11.56
CA PRO A 240 -12.41 9.08 12.13
C PRO A 240 -12.96 8.11 11.07
N ASP A 241 -12.20 7.04 10.80
CA ASP A 241 -12.45 5.96 9.83
C ASP A 241 -12.01 6.10 8.35
N VAL A 242 -11.34 7.18 7.92
CA VAL A 242 -10.96 7.29 6.48
C VAL A 242 -9.55 7.81 6.26
N ALA A 243 -8.54 7.11 6.79
CA ALA A 243 -7.20 7.23 6.23
C ALA A 243 -7.27 6.73 4.77
N THR A 244 -7.25 7.67 3.81
CA THR A 244 -7.26 7.35 2.39
C THR A 244 -5.91 6.79 2.02
N VAL A 245 -5.88 5.52 1.60
CA VAL A 245 -4.65 4.87 1.18
C VAL A 245 -4.63 4.79 -0.33
N ARG A 246 -3.54 5.20 -0.97
CA ARG A 246 -3.35 4.97 -2.42
C ARG A 246 -2.14 4.08 -2.61
N LEU A 247 -2.25 3.11 -3.50
CA LEU A 247 -1.08 2.32 -3.89
C LEU A 247 -0.25 3.09 -4.90
N ILE A 248 1.06 2.87 -4.84
CA ILE A 248 2.02 3.33 -5.84
C ILE A 248 2.49 2.09 -6.60
N HIS A 249 2.34 2.12 -7.92
CA HIS A 249 2.85 1.12 -8.83
C HIS A 249 4.39 1.12 -8.85
N ASP A 250 4.97 0.11 -9.50
CA ASP A 250 6.43 0.00 -9.62
C ASP A 250 7.04 1.15 -10.46
N ASP A 251 6.27 1.68 -11.42
CA ASP A 251 6.64 2.83 -12.26
C ASP A 251 6.48 4.19 -11.55
N GLY A 252 6.00 4.21 -10.31
CA GLY A 252 5.77 5.42 -9.51
C GLY A 252 4.41 6.08 -9.75
N THR A 253 3.57 5.54 -10.64
CA THR A 253 2.20 6.03 -10.83
C THR A 253 1.29 5.60 -9.68
N LEU A 254 0.23 6.35 -9.42
CA LEU A 254 -0.75 6.02 -8.39
C LEU A 254 -1.82 5.08 -8.95
N TYR A 255 -2.20 4.07 -8.18
CA TYR A 255 -3.34 3.22 -8.50
C TYR A 255 -4.63 4.04 -8.46
N GLU A 256 -5.51 3.79 -9.43
CA GLU A 256 -6.72 4.60 -9.66
C GLU A 256 -7.67 4.57 -8.47
N HIS A 257 -7.83 3.40 -7.83
CA HIS A 257 -8.76 3.24 -6.72
C HIS A 257 -8.09 3.50 -5.37
N SER A 258 -8.71 4.36 -4.57
CA SER A 258 -8.34 4.56 -3.18
C SER A 258 -8.78 3.37 -2.32
N GLY A 259 -7.89 2.93 -1.45
CA GLY A 259 -8.15 1.98 -0.39
C GLY A 259 -8.66 2.61 0.89
N ARG A 260 -9.38 1.81 1.67
CA ARG A 260 -9.83 2.15 3.02
C ARG A 260 -9.06 1.30 4.04
N LEU A 261 -8.47 1.97 5.03
CA LEU A 261 -7.89 1.30 6.18
C LEU A 261 -9.00 0.61 7.00
N LEU A 262 -8.95 -0.72 7.13
CA LEU A 262 -9.95 -1.48 7.89
C LEU A 262 -9.60 -1.52 9.38
N PHE A 263 -8.39 -1.97 9.71
CA PHE A 263 -7.91 -2.04 11.09
C PHE A 263 -6.38 -2.21 11.14
N SER A 264 -5.80 -1.79 12.27
CA SER A 264 -4.45 -2.17 12.68
C SER A 264 -4.56 -3.45 13.49
N GLU A 265 -3.76 -4.47 13.16
CA GLU A 265 -3.55 -5.58 14.09
C GLU A 265 -3.02 -5.02 15.42
N VAL A 266 -3.56 -5.53 16.53
CA VAL A 266 -3.21 -5.07 17.89
C VAL A 266 -1.89 -5.68 18.37
N THR A 267 -1.44 -6.73 17.69
CA THR A 267 -0.23 -7.49 18.03
C THR A 267 0.92 -7.02 17.15
N ALA A 268 2.01 -6.59 17.77
CA ALA A 268 3.27 -6.38 17.06
C ALA A 268 3.95 -7.73 16.81
N ASP A 269 4.57 -7.90 15.65
CA ASP A 269 5.40 -9.05 15.36
C ASP A 269 6.68 -8.98 16.23
N PRO A 270 6.96 -9.96 17.11
CA PRO A 270 8.10 -9.92 18.02
C PRO A 270 9.46 -10.00 17.30
N SER A 271 9.49 -10.49 16.05
CA SER A 271 10.71 -10.62 15.26
C SER A 271 11.11 -9.32 14.58
N THR A 272 10.13 -8.51 14.15
CA THR A 272 10.37 -7.27 13.39
C THR A 272 10.08 -6.00 14.17
N GLY A 273 9.32 -6.07 15.27
CA GLY A 273 8.84 -4.91 16.01
C GLY A 273 7.88 -4.02 15.21
N GLN A 274 7.22 -4.60 14.20
CA GLN A 274 6.27 -3.92 13.31
C GLN A 274 4.83 -4.35 13.61
N VAL A 275 3.88 -3.48 13.31
CA VAL A 275 2.45 -3.79 13.30
C VAL A 275 1.95 -3.84 11.86
N THR A 276 0.97 -4.71 11.62
CA THR A 276 0.33 -4.84 10.30
C THR A 276 -0.94 -3.99 10.26
N LEU A 277 -1.03 -3.12 9.27
CA LEU A 277 -2.20 -2.33 8.92
C LEU A 277 -2.87 -2.97 7.71
N ARG A 278 -4.14 -3.36 7.82
CA ARG A 278 -4.87 -3.97 6.69
C ARG A 278 -5.73 -2.93 5.99
N VAL A 279 -5.52 -2.80 4.68
CA VAL A 279 -6.27 -1.90 3.80
C VAL A 279 -7.08 -2.72 2.81
N GLU A 280 -8.34 -2.35 2.62
CA GLU A 280 -9.22 -2.89 1.58
C GLU A 280 -9.20 -1.99 0.35
N ILE A 281 -8.94 -2.55 -0.82
CA ILE A 281 -8.81 -1.82 -2.08
C ILE A 281 -9.69 -2.49 -3.15
N PRO A 282 -10.56 -1.74 -3.84
CA PRO A 282 -11.28 -2.27 -5.01
C PRO A 282 -10.30 -2.69 -6.11
N ASN A 283 -10.52 -3.85 -6.73
CA ASN A 283 -9.66 -4.39 -7.80
C ASN A 283 -10.49 -4.94 -8.97
N PRO A 284 -11.34 -4.10 -9.60
CA PRO A 284 -12.27 -4.54 -10.64
C PRO A 284 -11.57 -5.02 -11.92
N SER A 285 -10.40 -4.45 -12.25
CA SER A 285 -9.59 -4.85 -13.41
C SER A 285 -8.73 -6.09 -13.15
N GLY A 286 -8.61 -6.53 -11.89
CA GLY A 286 -7.80 -7.69 -11.51
C GLY A 286 -6.29 -7.49 -11.71
N GLU A 287 -5.82 -6.24 -11.72
CA GLU A 287 -4.41 -5.88 -11.88
C GLU A 287 -3.57 -6.21 -10.64
N LEU A 288 -4.18 -6.15 -9.45
CA LEU A 288 -3.50 -6.49 -8.21
C LEU A 288 -3.56 -8.00 -7.97
N PHE A 289 -2.40 -8.63 -7.92
CA PHE A 289 -2.25 -10.06 -7.65
C PHE A 289 -1.79 -10.33 -6.21
N PRO A 290 -2.38 -11.31 -5.52
CA PRO A 290 -1.90 -11.78 -4.24
C PRO A 290 -0.40 -12.13 -4.25
N GLY A 291 0.33 -11.67 -3.24
CA GLY A 291 1.77 -11.86 -3.09
C GLY A 291 2.63 -10.75 -3.67
N MET A 292 2.06 -9.86 -4.50
CA MET A 292 2.77 -8.68 -5.00
C MET A 292 3.24 -7.80 -3.84
N TYR A 293 4.44 -7.25 -4.00
CA TYR A 293 4.89 -6.13 -3.19
C TYR A 293 4.13 -4.88 -3.63
N ALA A 294 3.70 -4.06 -2.67
CA ALA A 294 3.03 -2.80 -2.94
C ALA A 294 3.62 -1.73 -2.03
N ARG A 295 3.65 -0.49 -2.52
CA ARG A 295 3.93 0.68 -1.68
C ARG A 295 2.62 1.42 -1.47
N ALA A 296 2.28 1.65 -0.21
CA ALA A 296 1.08 2.34 0.16
C ALA A 296 1.42 3.75 0.62
N ARG A 297 0.85 4.74 -0.06
CA ARG A 297 0.86 6.14 0.34
C ARG A 297 -0.32 6.38 1.27
N ILE A 298 -0.03 6.64 2.54
CA ILE A 298 -1.02 6.87 3.58
C ILE A 298 -0.93 8.32 4.03
N GLU A 299 -2.05 9.03 3.95
CA GLU A 299 -2.24 10.32 4.60
C GLU A 299 -2.60 10.04 6.07
N GLN A 300 -1.68 10.27 7.00
CA GLN A 300 -1.81 9.84 8.40
C GLN A 300 -2.40 10.93 9.30
N ALA A 301 -2.05 12.19 9.04
CA ALA A 301 -2.52 13.34 9.80
C ALA A 301 -2.38 14.63 8.98
N ILE A 302 -2.94 15.72 9.50
CA ILE A 302 -2.72 17.07 8.99
C ILE A 302 -2.00 17.85 10.08
N ASP A 303 -0.85 18.42 9.74
CA ASP A 303 -0.20 19.45 10.56
C ASP A 303 -0.80 20.80 10.15
N GLN A 304 -1.59 21.43 11.04
CA GLN A 304 -2.29 22.68 10.73
C GLN A 304 -1.35 23.89 10.78
N ASP A 305 -0.29 23.79 11.59
CA ASP A 305 0.60 24.90 11.95
C ASP A 305 1.99 24.72 11.30
N ALA A 306 2.10 23.86 10.29
CA ALA A 306 3.35 23.60 9.58
C ALA A 306 3.87 24.87 8.87
N ILE A 307 5.14 25.22 9.14
CA ILE A 307 5.86 26.27 8.41
C ILE A 307 6.71 25.61 7.33
N ALA A 308 6.36 25.86 6.06
CA ALA A 308 7.11 25.35 4.92
C ALA A 308 8.08 26.41 4.36
N VAL A 309 9.38 26.11 4.33
CA VAL A 309 10.42 26.98 3.77
C VAL A 309 11.04 26.34 2.52
N PRO A 310 11.33 27.09 1.45
CA PRO A 310 12.02 26.56 0.27
C PRO A 310 13.36 25.92 0.64
N GLN A 311 13.75 24.85 -0.05
CA GLN A 311 15.01 24.15 0.24
C GLN A 311 16.24 25.06 0.20
N GLN A 312 16.28 26.00 -0.74
CA GLN A 312 17.36 26.97 -0.88
C GLN A 312 17.54 27.92 0.33
N ALA A 313 16.53 28.02 1.20
CA ALA A 313 16.61 28.84 2.41
C ALA A 313 17.41 28.18 3.53
N VAL A 314 17.48 26.85 3.53
CA VAL A 314 18.16 26.04 4.55
C VAL A 314 19.66 26.08 4.31
N GLN A 315 20.39 26.50 5.34
CA GLN A 315 21.85 26.50 5.35
C GLN A 315 22.35 25.57 6.44
N HIS A 316 23.59 25.10 6.31
CA HIS A 316 24.22 24.27 7.34
C HIS A 316 25.35 25.07 7.99
N ASP A 317 25.50 24.94 9.30
CA ASP A 317 26.64 25.50 10.01
C ASP A 317 27.92 24.67 9.80
N LEU A 318 29.01 25.04 10.48
CA LEU A 318 30.30 24.34 10.39
C LEU A 318 30.24 22.92 10.94
N ASP A 319 29.29 22.62 11.82
CA ASP A 319 29.04 21.32 12.42
C ASP A 319 28.04 20.48 11.60
N GLY A 320 27.53 21.04 10.49
CA GLY A 320 26.56 20.40 9.61
C GLY A 320 25.13 20.41 10.15
N GLN A 321 24.82 21.24 11.16
CA GLN A 321 23.44 21.39 11.66
C GLN A 321 22.65 22.36 10.79
N PRO A 322 21.38 22.06 10.48
CA PRO A 322 20.54 22.95 9.69
C PRO A 322 20.17 24.22 10.46
N GLN A 323 20.28 25.35 9.78
CA GLN A 323 19.96 26.69 10.28
C GLN A 323 19.29 27.53 9.19
N LEU A 324 18.44 28.46 9.62
CA LEU A 324 17.84 29.48 8.77
C LEU A 324 18.37 30.86 9.14
N TYR A 325 18.62 31.69 8.14
CA TYR A 325 18.90 33.10 8.34
C TYR A 325 17.58 33.87 8.40
N VAL A 326 17.35 34.58 9.51
CA VAL A 326 16.14 35.36 9.74
C VAL A 326 16.53 36.83 9.90
N VAL A 327 15.80 37.72 9.23
CA VAL A 327 15.95 39.18 9.37
C VAL A 327 15.16 39.64 10.59
N GLN A 328 15.86 40.16 11.60
CA GLN A 328 15.29 40.73 12.82
C GLN A 328 14.67 42.10 12.58
N ASP A 329 13.86 42.60 13.50
CA ASP A 329 13.14 43.88 13.35
C ASP A 329 14.06 45.11 13.19
N ASP A 330 15.33 45.00 13.59
CA ASP A 330 16.36 46.03 13.43
C ASP A 330 17.11 45.95 12.07
N ASP A 331 16.56 45.14 11.16
CA ASP A 331 17.10 44.77 9.84
C ASP A 331 18.49 44.11 9.89
N THR A 332 18.84 43.48 11.03
CA THR A 332 20.03 42.63 11.13
C THR A 332 19.70 41.17 10.81
N VAL A 333 20.70 40.43 10.32
CA VAL A 333 20.55 38.99 10.05
C VAL A 333 21.06 38.17 11.23
N ALA A 334 20.21 37.26 11.72
CA ALA A 334 20.58 36.25 12.70
C ALA A 334 20.40 34.85 12.13
N ALA A 335 21.37 33.98 12.41
CA ALA A 335 21.20 32.55 12.18
C ALA A 335 20.40 31.94 13.33
N ARG A 336 19.38 31.15 13.00
CA ARG A 336 18.64 30.35 13.97
C ARG A 336 18.82 28.87 13.64
N PRO A 337 19.28 28.04 14.58
CA PRO A 337 19.25 26.60 14.39
C PRO A 337 17.79 26.16 14.27
N VAL A 338 17.52 25.23 13.37
CA VAL A 338 16.16 24.74 13.11
C VAL A 338 16.11 23.22 13.13
N SER A 339 14.96 22.69 13.52
CA SER A 339 14.65 21.27 13.36
C SER A 339 13.84 21.10 12.09
N LEU A 340 14.35 20.33 11.13
CA LEU A 340 13.67 20.08 9.87
C LEU A 340 12.92 18.74 9.90
N GLY A 341 11.71 18.75 9.36
CA GLY A 341 10.89 17.59 9.06
C GLY A 341 11.12 17.08 7.64
N ASP A 342 10.07 16.63 6.98
CA ASP A 342 10.17 16.11 5.62
C ASP A 342 10.15 17.23 4.56
N VAL A 343 10.55 16.89 3.34
CA VAL A 343 10.40 17.76 2.17
C VAL A 343 9.06 17.47 1.50
N VAL A 344 8.24 18.50 1.31
CA VAL A 344 6.97 18.44 0.56
C VAL A 344 7.00 19.53 -0.50
N ASP A 345 6.73 19.17 -1.77
CA ASP A 345 6.68 20.09 -2.92
C ASP A 345 7.90 21.03 -3.07
N GLY A 346 9.11 20.52 -2.75
CA GLY A 346 10.35 21.29 -2.82
C GLY A 346 10.55 22.28 -1.66
N GLN A 347 9.79 22.14 -0.58
CA GLN A 347 9.90 22.92 0.65
C GLN A 347 10.19 22.00 1.84
N TRP A 348 11.08 22.40 2.74
CA TRP A 348 11.25 21.75 4.04
C TRP A 348 10.15 22.19 5.00
N ILE A 349 9.55 21.22 5.70
CA ILE A 349 8.70 21.52 6.85
C ILE A 349 9.62 21.81 8.05
N VAL A 350 9.48 22.99 8.66
CA VAL A 350 10.23 23.38 9.85
C VAL A 350 9.42 23.00 11.08
N ARG A 351 9.99 22.13 11.94
CA ARG A 351 9.37 21.69 13.20
C ARG A 351 9.61 22.70 14.33
N ASP A 352 10.84 23.20 14.43
CA ASP A 352 11.25 24.13 15.49
C ASP A 352 12.24 25.19 14.96
N GLY A 353 12.24 26.37 15.59
CA GLY A 353 13.24 27.43 15.42
C GLY A 353 12.77 28.65 14.62
N VAL A 354 11.61 28.57 13.96
CA VAL A 354 10.98 29.67 13.23
C VAL A 354 9.51 29.79 13.63
N LYS A 355 9.00 31.01 13.67
CA LYS A 355 7.60 31.32 13.99
C LYS A 355 6.91 31.94 12.79
N SER A 356 5.58 31.83 12.76
CA SER A 356 4.76 32.55 11.78
C SER A 356 5.05 34.05 11.84
N GLY A 357 5.24 34.67 10.67
CA GLY A 357 5.63 36.07 10.53
C GLY A 357 7.15 36.33 10.43
N ASP A 358 8.01 35.36 10.75
CA ASP A 358 9.46 35.54 10.65
C ASP A 358 9.91 35.78 9.19
N ARG A 359 10.88 36.69 8.99
CA ARG A 359 11.45 37.03 7.67
C ARG A 359 12.63 36.13 7.34
N VAL A 360 12.38 34.99 6.69
CA VAL A 360 13.40 33.99 6.34
C VAL A 360 14.11 34.38 5.05
N VAL A 361 15.44 34.48 5.08
CA VAL A 361 16.28 34.79 3.91
C VAL A 361 16.33 33.58 2.98
N VAL A 362 16.14 33.81 1.68
CA VAL A 362 16.09 32.79 0.63
C VAL A 362 17.13 33.05 -0.46
N ASP A 363 17.61 34.30 -0.58
CA ASP A 363 18.64 34.70 -1.53
C ASP A 363 19.58 35.75 -0.94
N GLY A 364 20.83 35.81 -1.43
CA GLY A 364 21.85 36.77 -1.01
C GLY A 364 22.81 36.28 0.07
N PHE A 365 22.85 34.97 0.36
CA PHE A 365 23.68 34.38 1.44
C PHE A 365 25.18 34.70 1.34
N GLN A 366 25.71 34.86 0.12
CA GLN A 366 27.13 35.15 -0.11
C GLN A 366 27.52 36.57 0.31
N ARG A 367 26.54 37.46 0.51
CA ARG A 367 26.75 38.89 0.76
C ARG A 367 26.44 39.28 2.21
N ILE A 368 26.08 38.31 3.05
CA ILE A 368 25.71 38.52 4.45
C ILE A 368 26.73 37.91 5.39
N SER A 369 26.86 38.52 6.56
CA SER A 369 27.51 37.94 7.73
C SER A 369 26.63 38.22 8.95
N MET A 370 26.73 37.39 9.98
CA MET A 370 25.89 37.50 11.17
C MET A 370 25.98 38.90 11.79
N GLY A 371 24.84 39.51 12.14
CA GLY A 371 24.76 40.82 12.78
C GLY A 371 24.94 42.04 11.85
N ILE A 372 25.10 41.85 10.54
CA ILE A 372 25.14 42.97 9.57
C ILE A 372 23.71 43.44 9.25
N LYS A 373 23.54 44.75 9.07
CA LYS A 373 22.31 45.35 8.54
C LYS A 373 22.16 45.08 7.05
N VAL A 374 21.00 44.59 6.66
CA VAL A 374 20.68 44.24 5.28
C VAL A 374 19.49 45.04 4.78
N LYS A 375 19.42 45.26 3.47
CA LYS A 375 18.21 45.78 2.84
C LYS A 375 17.35 44.58 2.42
N ALA A 376 16.31 44.31 3.21
CA ALA A 376 15.44 43.16 3.00
C ALA A 376 14.41 43.42 1.91
N VAL A 377 14.42 42.62 0.84
CA VAL A 377 13.46 42.67 -0.26
C VAL A 377 12.57 41.43 -0.20
N LYS A 378 11.25 41.63 -0.15
CA LYS A 378 10.29 40.52 -0.12
C LYS A 378 10.25 39.83 -1.48
N LEU A 379 10.50 38.53 -1.51
CA LEU A 379 10.32 37.68 -2.69
C LEU A 379 8.90 37.12 -2.71
N GLU A 380 8.09 37.56 -3.66
CA GLU A 380 6.74 37.04 -3.89
C GLU A 380 6.83 35.74 -4.72
N GLY A 381 6.68 34.58 -4.05
CA GLY A 381 6.56 33.27 -4.68
C GLY A 381 7.90 32.68 -5.17
N GLY A 382 8.21 31.46 -4.77
CA GLY A 382 9.43 30.72 -5.12
C GLY A 382 9.54 30.32 -6.60
N ARG A 383 9.56 31.29 -7.52
CA ARG A 383 9.98 31.12 -8.91
C ARG A 383 10.93 32.25 -9.28
N LEU A 384 12.20 31.90 -9.42
CA LEU A 384 13.19 32.74 -10.07
C LEU A 384 12.74 32.99 -11.51
N THR A 385 12.31 34.21 -11.83
CA THR A 385 12.39 34.69 -13.22
C THR A 385 13.86 34.91 -13.52
N LEU A 386 14.49 33.95 -14.20
CA LEU A 386 15.73 34.18 -14.91
C LEU A 386 15.47 35.29 -15.93
N ASN A 387 15.96 36.50 -15.64
CA ASN A 387 16.07 37.57 -16.63
C ASN A 387 17.00 37.06 -17.75
N ALA A 388 16.41 36.56 -18.83
CA ALA A 388 17.08 36.52 -20.13
C ALA A 388 17.11 37.96 -20.68
N PRO A 389 18.24 38.43 -21.25
CA PRO A 389 18.24 39.69 -21.96
C PRO A 389 17.32 39.58 -23.18
N ALA A 390 16.44 40.58 -23.34
CA ALA A 390 15.53 40.68 -24.46
C ALA A 390 16.29 40.59 -25.80
N PRO A 391 15.78 39.84 -26.80
CA PRO A 391 16.31 39.94 -28.16
C PRO A 391 15.91 41.32 -28.71
N ALA A 392 16.91 42.08 -29.14
CA ALA A 392 16.72 43.32 -29.86
C ALA A 392 15.86 43.09 -31.11
N SER A 393 14.86 43.95 -31.27
CA SER A 393 14.06 44.14 -32.47
C SER A 393 14.95 44.32 -33.71
N SER A 394 14.72 43.49 -34.74
CA SER A 394 15.09 43.80 -36.12
C SER A 394 13.97 43.36 -37.06
N SER A 395 12.85 44.09 -36.99
CA SER A 395 11.91 44.21 -38.10
C SER A 395 12.42 45.31 -39.03
N ASP A 396 13.33 44.96 -39.96
CA ASP A 396 13.41 45.62 -41.27
C ASP A 396 14.33 44.89 -42.25
N ARG A 397 13.74 44.05 -43.11
CA ARG A 397 14.12 43.85 -44.52
C ARG A 397 13.20 42.84 -45.20
N LEU A 398 12.05 43.34 -45.65
CA LEU A 398 11.32 42.79 -46.79
C LEU A 398 11.17 43.93 -47.80
N ALA A 399 12.08 43.99 -48.77
CA ALA A 399 11.80 44.53 -50.11
C ALA A 399 12.97 44.18 -51.05
N GLN A 400 12.61 43.78 -52.27
CA GLN A 400 13.46 43.53 -53.45
C GLN A 400 13.98 42.10 -53.63
N SER A 401 13.13 41.21 -54.16
CA SER A 401 13.27 40.79 -55.57
C SER A 401 12.09 39.89 -55.99
N GLU A 402 11.05 40.53 -56.53
CA GLU A 402 10.24 39.92 -57.60
C GLU A 402 11.09 39.88 -58.87
N THR A 403 11.19 38.72 -59.54
CA THR A 403 10.77 38.58 -60.95
C THR A 403 10.91 37.14 -61.47
N ALA A 404 9.81 36.63 -62.03
CA ALA A 404 9.67 35.69 -63.17
C ALA A 404 10.28 34.26 -63.01
N SER A 405 9.66 33.15 -63.43
CA SER A 405 8.67 32.90 -64.48
C SER A 405 8.11 31.47 -64.32
N ALA A 406 6.82 31.27 -64.56
CA ALA A 406 6.20 29.98 -64.90
C ALA A 406 6.48 29.65 -66.41
N PRO A 407 6.06 28.51 -67.05
CA PRO A 407 5.05 27.53 -66.61
C PRO A 407 5.23 26.03 -67.05
N ARG A 408 4.24 25.21 -66.63
CA ARG A 408 3.65 23.98 -67.26
C ARG A 408 4.47 22.68 -67.37
N GLN A 409 3.95 21.60 -66.75
CA GLN A 409 3.28 20.48 -67.45
C GLN A 409 2.72 19.42 -66.46
N GLU A 410 1.40 19.22 -66.48
CA GLU A 410 0.72 17.92 -66.34
C GLU A 410 0.81 17.18 -67.70
N PRO A 411 0.55 15.84 -67.86
CA PRO A 411 -0.53 15.10 -67.18
C PRO A 411 -0.32 13.58 -66.86
N GLN A 412 -1.23 13.05 -66.02
CA GLN A 412 -1.93 11.74 -66.04
C GLN A 412 -1.17 10.40 -66.19
N THR A 413 -1.63 9.37 -65.43
CA THR A 413 -2.09 8.00 -65.86
C THR A 413 -2.02 7.05 -64.63
N THR A 414 -3.12 6.70 -63.95
CA THR A 414 -3.99 5.50 -64.11
C THR A 414 -3.44 4.17 -63.55
N GLY A 415 -4.27 3.47 -62.75
CA GLY A 415 -4.22 2.00 -62.51
C GLY A 415 -4.21 1.66 -61.00
N SER A 416 -5.30 1.31 -60.30
CA SER A 416 -6.37 0.32 -60.51
C SER A 416 -5.97 -1.14 -60.19
N ILE A 417 -6.70 -1.73 -59.22
CA ILE A 417 -6.93 -3.18 -58.96
C ILE A 417 -5.76 -3.89 -58.24
N ARG A 418 -5.93 -4.60 -57.11
CA ARG A 418 -7.03 -5.49 -56.67
C ARG A 418 -7.09 -5.60 -55.14
#